data_AF-A0A9D1ANL0-F1
#
_entry.id   AF-A0A9D1ANL0-F1
#
_cell.length_a   1.000
_cell.length_b   1.000
_cell.length_c   1.000
_cell.angle_alpha   90.00
_cell.angle_beta   90.00
_cell.angle_gamma   90.00
#
_symmetry.space_group_name_H-M   'P 1'
#
loop_
_entity.id
_entity.type
_entity.pdbx_description
1 polymer ?
#
loop_
_entity_poly.entity_id
_entity_poly.type
_entity_poly.pdbx_seq_one_letter_code
_entity_poly.pdbx_strand_id
1 'polypeptide(L)'
;MEACSIYGGNRIISGLFDGDRVLPQQPLAWYQCLPDLLSDYFPVEKGGRWGLMETKSGRLAVSFRYEAVELPDGDLFAAKDEGWGVMDLEGRMRLPFRYDALELHACADGETGWPLTAADCSCALREGKITLLNQEFCPVWEDLTAWPERYGRYLLVRCGNVFGVAAQDGRPISNITFQEAEARNLIHILNHGITNVKEEKSCVQNP
;
A
#
# COMPACT_ATOMS: atom_id res chain seq x y z
N MET A 1 26.60 24.81 3.32
CA MET A 1 25.87 23.60 3.72
C MET A 1 24.66 24.04 4.51
N GLU A 2 23.51 23.45 4.22
CA GLU A 2 22.21 23.78 4.81
C GLU A 2 21.85 22.73 5.86
N ALA A 3 21.23 23.14 6.96
CA ALA A 3 20.77 22.20 7.98
C ALA A 3 19.56 21.41 7.47
N CYS A 4 19.52 20.11 7.77
CA CYS A 4 18.41 19.23 7.47
C CYS A 4 18.26 18.17 8.57
N SER A 5 17.14 17.45 8.50
CA SER A 5 16.81 16.34 9.39
C SER A 5 16.77 15.04 8.60
N ILE A 6 17.32 13.97 9.17
CA ILE A 6 17.29 12.61 8.63
C ILE A 6 16.40 11.77 9.53
N TYR A 7 15.46 11.04 8.95
CA TYR A 7 14.50 10.22 9.68
C TYR A 7 14.82 8.73 9.48
N GLY A 8 15.06 8.02 10.57
CA GLY A 8 15.36 6.60 10.57
C GLY A 8 14.58 5.88 11.67
N GLY A 9 13.50 5.20 11.28
CA GLY A 9 12.55 4.61 12.23
C GLY A 9 12.03 5.68 13.21
N ASN A 10 12.19 5.44 14.52
CA ASN A 10 11.76 6.38 15.56
C ASN A 10 12.82 7.44 15.93
N ARG A 11 13.89 7.60 15.13
CA ARG A 11 14.98 8.54 15.39
C ARG A 11 15.04 9.63 14.34
N ILE A 12 15.36 10.84 14.80
CA ILE A 12 15.65 12.00 13.97
C ILE A 12 17.11 12.39 14.22
N ILE A 13 17.89 12.53 13.15
CA ILE A 13 19.31 12.87 13.19
C ILE A 13 19.52 14.18 12.46
N SER A 14 20.30 15.09 13.04
CA SER A 14 20.73 16.30 12.34
C SER A 14 21.70 15.98 11.20
N GLY A 15 21.44 16.52 10.02
CA GLY A 15 22.29 16.41 8.84
C GLY A 15 22.66 17.78 8.26
N LEU A 16 23.70 17.79 7.42
CA LEU A 16 24.07 18.93 6.59
C LEU A 16 23.94 18.55 5.12
N PHE A 17 23.17 19.33 4.37
CA PHE A 17 23.04 19.19 2.92
C PHE A 17 24.05 20.12 2.22
N ASP A 18 24.86 19.57 1.32
CA ASP A 18 25.88 20.34 0.58
C ASP A 18 25.44 20.77 -0.83
N GLY A 19 24.27 20.35 -1.28
CA GLY A 19 23.76 20.56 -2.64
C GLY A 19 23.58 19.26 -3.43
N ASP A 20 24.27 18.18 -3.05
CA ASP A 20 24.17 16.84 -3.65
C ASP A 20 23.94 15.76 -2.58
N ARG A 21 24.57 15.90 -1.41
CA ARG A 21 24.59 14.89 -0.35
C ARG A 21 24.11 15.44 0.98
N VAL A 22 23.52 14.56 1.76
CA VAL A 22 23.15 14.77 3.15
C VAL A 22 24.16 14.04 4.05
N LEU A 23 24.87 14.82 4.86
CA LEU A 23 25.93 14.34 5.75
C LEU A 23 25.44 14.33 7.21
N PRO A 24 25.27 13.16 7.84
CA PRO A 24 24.90 13.08 9.25
C PRO A 24 25.93 13.79 10.13
N GLN A 25 25.48 14.61 11.08
CA GLN A 25 26.35 15.40 11.97
C GLN A 25 26.80 14.65 13.23
N GLN A 26 26.37 13.40 13.41
CA GLN A 26 26.77 12.58 14.55
C GLN A 26 27.46 11.30 14.03
N PRO A 27 28.62 10.90 14.61
CA PRO A 27 29.23 9.63 14.30
C PRO A 27 28.40 8.54 14.97
N LEU A 28 27.61 7.85 14.18
CA LEU A 28 26.75 6.80 14.71
C LEU A 28 27.48 5.49 14.38
N ALA A 29 28.14 4.88 15.36
CA ALA A 29 28.67 3.51 15.23
C ALA A 29 27.56 2.54 14.79
N TRP A 30 26.30 2.87 15.10
CA TRP A 30 25.12 2.20 14.56
C TRP A 30 24.74 2.62 13.13
N TYR A 31 25.06 3.85 12.65
CA TYR A 31 24.99 4.21 11.21
C TYR A 31 25.89 3.33 10.35
N GLN A 32 27.09 3.04 10.83
CA GLN A 32 28.01 2.20 10.08
C GLN A 32 27.46 0.77 9.91
N CYS A 33 26.51 0.37 10.77
CA CYS A 33 25.77 -0.88 10.67
C CYS A 33 24.38 -0.73 9.98
N LEU A 34 23.95 0.49 9.63
CA LEU A 34 22.62 0.74 9.05
C LEU A 34 22.42 0.22 7.61
N PRO A 35 23.40 0.27 6.69
CA PRO A 35 23.19 -0.21 5.33
C PRO A 35 22.89 -1.70 5.23
N ASP A 36 23.26 -2.47 6.26
CA ASP A 36 23.04 -3.91 6.34
C ASP A 36 21.77 -4.28 7.12
N LEU A 37 21.13 -3.31 7.78
CA LEU A 37 19.95 -3.52 8.65
C LEU A 37 18.71 -2.69 8.27
N LEU A 38 18.84 -1.60 7.48
CA LEU A 38 17.76 -0.69 7.15
C LEU A 38 17.63 -0.43 5.63
N SER A 39 16.44 0.08 5.26
CA SER A 39 16.03 0.60 3.96
C SER A 39 17.18 1.28 3.17
N ASP A 40 17.23 1.02 1.86
CA ASP A 40 18.18 1.64 0.93
C ASP A 40 18.07 3.18 0.91
N TYR A 41 16.97 3.73 1.42
CA TYR A 41 16.69 5.17 1.49
C TYR A 41 16.20 5.61 2.86
N PHE A 42 16.55 6.85 3.23
CA PHE A 42 15.99 7.56 4.38
C PHE A 42 15.24 8.83 3.96
N PRO A 43 14.06 9.10 4.54
CA PRO A 43 13.40 10.39 4.43
C PRO A 43 14.28 11.46 5.05
N VAL A 44 14.39 12.57 4.34
CA VAL A 44 15.12 13.76 4.77
C VAL A 44 14.24 14.98 4.62
N GLU A 45 14.35 15.92 5.53
CA GLU A 45 13.56 17.15 5.54
C GLU A 45 14.48 18.36 5.65
N LYS A 46 14.23 19.35 4.78
CA LYS A 46 14.93 20.63 4.77
C LYS A 46 13.90 21.73 4.59
N GLY A 47 13.77 22.59 5.60
CA GLY A 47 12.91 23.78 5.51
C GLY A 47 11.43 23.44 5.29
N GLY A 48 10.95 22.35 5.90
CA GLY A 48 9.57 21.89 5.77
C GLY A 48 9.23 21.16 4.47
N ARG A 49 10.22 20.90 3.60
CA ARG A 49 10.06 20.04 2.43
C ARG A 49 10.86 18.76 2.56
N TRP A 50 10.25 17.68 2.11
CA TRP A 50 10.76 16.32 2.23
C TRP A 50 11.36 15.82 0.92
N GLY A 51 12.34 14.93 1.06
CA GLY A 51 13.00 14.19 -0.01
C GLY A 51 13.51 12.84 0.52
N LEU A 52 14.28 12.14 -0.30
CA LEU A 52 14.90 10.86 0.06
C LEU A 52 16.39 10.93 -0.21
N MET A 53 17.19 10.46 0.74
CA MET A 53 18.61 10.23 0.55
C MET A 53 18.91 8.74 0.47
N GLU A 54 19.83 8.36 -0.41
CA GLU A 54 20.39 7.01 -0.46
C GLU A 54 21.24 6.77 0.79
N THR A 55 20.94 5.70 1.53
CA THR A 55 21.55 5.40 2.82
C THR A 55 23.06 5.17 2.71
N LYS A 56 23.52 4.51 1.63
CA LYS A 56 24.93 4.14 1.42
C LYS A 56 25.81 5.32 1.01
N SER A 57 25.36 6.12 0.06
CA SER A 57 26.18 7.22 -0.49
C SER A 57 25.93 8.57 0.19
N GLY A 58 24.79 8.71 0.89
CA GLY A 58 24.27 9.98 1.37
C GLY A 58 23.74 10.90 0.27
N ARG A 59 23.74 10.46 -1.00
CA ARG A 59 23.28 11.26 -2.14
C ARG A 59 21.77 11.47 -2.05
N LEU A 60 21.33 12.68 -2.37
CA LEU A 60 19.92 12.98 -2.50
C LEU A 60 19.37 12.27 -3.74
N ALA A 61 18.55 11.25 -3.53
CA ALA A 61 17.86 10.52 -4.58
C ALA A 61 16.62 11.30 -5.04
N VAL A 62 15.90 11.88 -4.08
CA VAL A 62 14.68 12.65 -4.32
C VAL A 62 14.81 14.01 -3.66
N SER A 63 14.59 15.07 -4.43
CA SER A 63 14.76 16.45 -3.99
C SER A 63 13.79 16.85 -2.88
N PHE A 64 14.19 17.83 -2.06
CA PHE A 64 13.38 18.44 -1.00
C PHE A 64 12.21 19.25 -1.60
N ARG A 65 11.21 18.54 -2.13
CA ARG A 65 10.12 19.17 -2.87
C ARG A 65 8.74 18.75 -2.42
N TYR A 66 8.58 17.83 -1.47
CA TYR A 66 7.25 17.35 -1.07
C TYR A 66 6.86 17.86 0.31
N GLU A 67 5.57 17.87 0.61
CA GLU A 67 5.03 18.16 1.94
C GLU A 67 5.27 17.02 2.92
N ALA A 68 5.27 15.78 2.42
CA ALA A 68 5.56 14.56 3.16
C ALA A 68 6.06 13.49 2.20
N VAL A 69 6.83 12.53 2.72
CA VAL A 69 7.30 11.34 2.00
C VAL A 69 7.26 10.16 2.96
N GLU A 70 6.79 9.01 2.49
CA GLU A 70 6.91 7.74 3.21
C GLU A 70 8.13 6.95 2.72
N LEU A 71 8.55 5.98 3.54
CA LEU A 71 9.66 5.10 3.16
C LEU A 71 9.32 4.34 1.87
N PRO A 72 10.29 4.19 0.95
CA PRO A 72 10.06 3.39 -0.24
C PRO A 72 9.76 1.93 0.07
N ASP A 73 8.85 1.33 -0.70
CA ASP A 73 8.72 -0.12 -0.85
C ASP A 73 9.32 -0.51 -2.20
N GLY A 74 10.51 -1.12 -2.16
CA GLY A 74 11.36 -1.29 -3.33
C GLY A 74 11.73 0.05 -3.96
N ASP A 75 11.41 0.22 -5.25
CA ASP A 75 11.70 1.44 -6.01
C ASP A 75 10.55 2.46 -5.98
N LEU A 76 9.45 2.17 -5.29
CA LEU A 76 8.27 3.04 -5.22
C LEU A 76 8.19 3.74 -3.88
N PHE A 77 7.78 5.00 -3.88
CA PHE A 77 7.54 5.75 -2.66
C PHE A 77 6.26 6.58 -2.75
N ALA A 78 5.55 6.66 -1.63
CA ALA A 78 4.44 7.58 -1.47
C ALA A 78 4.96 8.98 -1.09
N ALA A 79 4.38 10.00 -1.69
CA ALA A 79 4.68 11.39 -1.37
C ALA A 79 3.41 12.23 -1.38
N LYS A 80 3.48 13.39 -0.73
CA LYS A 80 2.41 14.36 -0.68
C LYS A 80 2.83 15.68 -1.32
N ASP A 81 2.03 16.16 -2.25
CA ASP A 81 2.11 17.50 -2.83
C ASP A 81 0.69 17.94 -3.20
N GLU A 82 0.07 18.78 -2.37
CA GLU A 82 -1.38 19.08 -2.36
C GLU A 82 -2.30 17.86 -2.07
N GLY A 83 -1.97 16.68 -2.59
CA GLY A 83 -2.56 15.38 -2.28
C GLY A 83 -1.50 14.28 -2.29
N TRP A 84 -1.87 13.08 -1.86
CA TRP A 84 -1.02 11.91 -1.90
C TRP A 84 -0.99 11.26 -3.28
N GLY A 85 0.19 10.73 -3.63
CA GLY A 85 0.47 9.99 -4.84
C GLY A 85 1.67 9.07 -4.64
N VAL A 86 1.97 8.26 -5.65
CA VAL A 86 3.06 7.28 -5.65
C VAL A 86 3.87 7.44 -6.92
N MET A 87 5.19 7.39 -6.78
CA MET A 87 6.13 7.48 -7.91
C MET A 87 7.27 6.51 -7.69
N ASP A 88 8.02 6.23 -8.76
CA ASP A 88 9.32 5.60 -8.63
C ASP A 88 10.46 6.61 -8.41
N LEU A 89 11.63 6.10 -8.03
CA LEU A 89 12.84 6.87 -7.79
C LEU A 89 13.38 7.57 -9.05
N GLU A 90 12.97 7.14 -10.26
CA GLU A 90 13.24 7.88 -11.50
C GLU A 90 12.29 9.07 -11.71
N GLY A 91 11.30 9.25 -10.82
CA GLY A 91 10.31 10.31 -10.86
C GLY A 91 9.13 10.02 -11.78
N ARG A 92 8.93 8.79 -12.24
CA ARG A 92 7.75 8.41 -13.02
C ARG A 92 6.56 8.23 -12.06
N MET A 93 5.46 8.88 -12.42
CA MET A 93 4.22 8.84 -11.64
C MET A 93 3.49 7.52 -11.84
N ARG A 94 3.22 6.81 -10.73
CA ARG A 94 2.39 5.60 -10.69
C ARG A 94 0.97 5.91 -10.25
N LEU A 95 0.84 6.78 -9.26
CA LEU A 95 -0.43 7.26 -8.75
C LEU A 95 -0.36 8.80 -8.62
N PRO A 96 -1.29 9.55 -9.25
CA PRO A 96 -1.26 11.01 -9.22
C PRO A 96 -1.54 11.59 -7.83
N PHE A 97 -0.98 12.77 -7.56
CA PHE A 97 -1.20 13.55 -6.32
C PHE A 97 -2.62 14.12 -6.25
N ARG A 98 -3.59 13.28 -5.89
CA ARG A 98 -5.01 13.69 -5.81
C ARG A 98 -5.79 12.99 -4.70
N TYR A 99 -5.12 12.17 -3.90
CA TYR A 99 -5.75 11.39 -2.84
C TYR A 99 -5.55 12.07 -1.50
N ASP A 100 -6.55 11.99 -0.62
CA ASP A 100 -6.50 12.58 0.71
C ASP A 100 -5.62 11.74 1.67
N ALA A 101 -5.56 10.42 1.43
CA ALA A 101 -4.74 9.48 2.16
C ALA A 101 -4.42 8.23 1.31
N LEU A 102 -3.34 7.55 1.65
CA LEU A 102 -2.98 6.23 1.15
C LEU A 102 -2.91 5.27 2.34
N GLU A 103 -3.40 4.06 2.15
CA GLU A 103 -3.31 2.97 3.10
C GLU A 103 -2.59 1.81 2.41
N LEU A 104 -1.28 1.71 2.67
CA LEU A 104 -0.41 0.72 2.05
C LEU A 104 -0.59 -0.64 2.73
N HIS A 105 -0.72 -1.71 1.95
CA HIS A 105 -0.86 -3.10 2.44
C HIS A 105 -1.99 -3.30 3.48
N ALA A 106 -3.08 -2.53 3.36
CA ALA A 106 -4.06 -2.31 4.43
C ALA A 106 -5.39 -3.06 4.24
N CYS A 107 -5.37 -4.24 3.62
CA CYS A 107 -6.61 -4.98 3.39
C CYS A 107 -7.03 -5.70 4.69
N ALA A 108 -8.05 -5.18 5.38
CA ALA A 108 -8.48 -5.61 6.71
C ALA A 108 -8.97 -7.07 6.72
N ASP A 109 -8.44 -7.88 7.64
CA ASP A 109 -8.90 -9.27 7.88
C ASP A 109 -10.28 -9.22 8.54
N GLY A 110 -11.26 -9.83 7.87
CA GLY A 110 -12.66 -9.87 8.32
C GLY A 110 -12.87 -10.72 9.59
N GLU A 111 -11.86 -11.44 10.07
CA GLU A 111 -11.95 -12.27 11.28
C GLU A 111 -11.30 -11.62 12.53
N THR A 112 -10.18 -10.90 12.39
CA THR A 112 -9.39 -10.45 13.57
C THR A 112 -9.01 -8.96 13.59
N GLY A 113 -9.16 -8.24 12.47
CA GLY A 113 -8.62 -6.89 12.33
C GLY A 113 -7.13 -6.87 11.96
N TRP A 114 -6.80 -5.97 11.01
CA TRP A 114 -5.50 -5.57 10.46
C TRP A 114 -4.41 -6.65 10.24
N PRO A 115 -4.38 -7.34 9.09
CA PRO A 115 -3.17 -7.98 8.62
C PRO A 115 -2.33 -6.94 7.87
N LEU A 116 -1.15 -6.63 8.39
CA LEU A 116 -0.10 -5.92 7.66
C LEU A 116 0.78 -6.97 6.99
N THR A 117 0.36 -7.50 5.84
CA THR A 117 1.24 -8.34 5.04
C THR A 117 1.60 -7.61 3.75
N ALA A 118 2.89 -7.57 3.40
CA ALA A 118 3.36 -6.99 2.13
C ALA A 118 2.73 -7.65 0.88
N ALA A 119 2.01 -8.76 1.06
CA ALA A 119 1.25 -9.44 0.01
C ALA A 119 -0.13 -8.81 -0.25
N ASP A 120 -0.60 -7.91 0.62
CA ASP A 120 -1.90 -7.28 0.50
C ASP A 120 -1.84 -6.03 -0.39
N CYS A 121 -2.96 -5.80 -1.06
CA CYS A 121 -3.29 -4.62 -1.83
C CYS A 121 -3.15 -3.33 -1.02
N SER A 122 -2.98 -2.24 -1.77
CA SER A 122 -3.04 -0.89 -1.21
C SER A 122 -4.37 -0.24 -1.58
N CYS A 123 -4.76 0.76 -0.82
CA CYS A 123 -5.97 1.53 -1.07
C CYS A 123 -5.65 3.02 -1.00
N ALA A 124 -6.38 3.80 -1.79
CA ALA A 124 -6.30 5.25 -1.76
C ALA A 124 -7.66 5.85 -1.41
N LEU A 125 -7.68 6.84 -0.53
CA LEU A 125 -8.89 7.55 -0.12
C LEU A 125 -8.97 8.88 -0.86
N ARG A 126 -10.13 9.19 -1.42
CA ARG A 126 -10.42 10.50 -1.98
C ARG A 126 -11.88 10.85 -1.78
N GLU A 127 -12.18 12.00 -1.17
CA GLU A 127 -13.54 12.51 -0.99
C GLU A 127 -14.48 11.49 -0.31
N GLY A 128 -13.94 10.69 0.62
CA GLY A 128 -14.69 9.63 1.32
C GLY A 128 -14.93 8.36 0.50
N LYS A 129 -14.33 8.25 -0.69
CA LYS A 129 -14.38 7.09 -1.58
C LYS A 129 -13.05 6.36 -1.61
N ILE A 130 -13.12 5.03 -1.73
CA ILE A 130 -11.94 4.18 -1.71
C ILE A 130 -11.61 3.72 -3.13
N THR A 131 -10.34 3.77 -3.46
CA THR A 131 -9.78 3.20 -4.69
C THR A 131 -8.93 2.00 -4.31
N LEU A 132 -9.26 0.82 -4.84
CA LEU A 132 -8.41 -0.37 -4.73
C LEU A 132 -7.25 -0.24 -5.71
N LEU A 133 -6.02 -0.42 -5.21
CA LEU A 133 -4.80 -0.43 -5.98
C LEU A 133 -4.23 -1.85 -6.02
N ASN A 134 -3.62 -2.21 -7.15
CA ASN A 134 -2.78 -3.42 -7.21
C ASN A 134 -1.39 -3.16 -6.60
N GLN A 135 -0.52 -4.18 -6.62
CA GLN A 135 0.86 -4.08 -6.11
C GLN A 135 1.74 -3.06 -6.84
N GLU A 136 1.36 -2.63 -8.05
CA GLU A 136 2.06 -1.59 -8.81
C GLU A 136 1.47 -0.18 -8.56
N PHE A 137 0.55 -0.05 -7.59
CA PHE A 137 -0.19 1.16 -7.29
C PHE A 137 -1.08 1.67 -8.43
N CYS A 138 -1.39 0.81 -9.39
CA CYS A 138 -2.34 1.12 -10.44
C CYS A 138 -3.78 1.00 -9.90
N PRO A 139 -4.64 2.02 -10.11
CA PRO A 139 -6.06 1.93 -9.79
C PRO A 139 -6.74 0.77 -10.52
N VAL A 140 -7.36 -0.13 -9.76
CA VAL A 140 -8.14 -1.27 -10.28
C VAL A 140 -9.63 -0.95 -10.24
N TRP A 141 -10.10 -0.48 -9.09
CA TRP A 141 -11.49 -0.03 -8.91
C TRP A 141 -11.51 1.25 -8.09
N GLU A 142 -12.15 2.27 -8.65
CA GLU A 142 -12.39 3.56 -8.02
C GLU A 142 -13.81 3.60 -7.41
N ASP A 143 -14.06 4.57 -6.53
CA ASP A 143 -15.38 4.87 -5.95
C ASP A 143 -16.03 3.79 -5.09
N LEU A 144 -15.23 2.88 -4.51
CA LEU A 144 -15.72 1.89 -3.55
C LEU A 144 -16.32 2.57 -2.31
N THR A 145 -17.40 1.99 -1.81
CA THR A 145 -18.18 2.54 -0.69
C THR A 145 -17.75 2.05 0.68
N ALA A 146 -16.90 1.03 0.73
CA ALA A 146 -16.36 0.46 1.96
C ALA A 146 -14.95 -0.12 1.70
N TRP A 147 -14.18 -0.28 2.77
CA TRP A 147 -12.88 -0.93 2.72
C TRP A 147 -13.02 -2.38 2.24
N PRO A 148 -12.09 -2.86 1.38
CA PRO A 148 -12.07 -4.26 0.99
C PRO A 148 -11.94 -5.17 2.21
N GLU A 149 -12.82 -6.17 2.31
CA GLU A 149 -12.81 -7.16 3.39
C GLU A 149 -12.03 -8.39 2.95
N ARG A 150 -10.98 -8.76 3.67
CA ARG A 150 -10.16 -9.94 3.35
C ARG A 150 -10.77 -11.22 3.93
N TYR A 151 -10.80 -12.25 3.08
CA TYR A 151 -11.20 -13.62 3.39
C TYR A 151 -10.17 -14.58 2.78
N GLY A 152 -9.14 -14.90 3.56
CA GLY A 152 -8.00 -15.69 3.08
C GLY A 152 -7.20 -14.94 2.00
N ARG A 153 -7.13 -15.49 0.79
CA ARG A 153 -6.39 -14.89 -0.34
C ARG A 153 -7.23 -13.98 -1.23
N TYR A 154 -8.49 -13.76 -0.87
CA TYR A 154 -9.44 -13.00 -1.66
C TYR A 154 -10.07 -11.88 -0.84
N LEU A 155 -10.56 -10.89 -1.55
CA LEU A 155 -11.13 -9.67 -1.02
C LEU A 155 -12.56 -9.55 -1.53
N LEU A 156 -13.46 -9.19 -0.64
CA LEU A 156 -14.79 -8.73 -0.99
C LEU A 156 -14.74 -7.21 -1.13
N VAL A 157 -15.08 -6.70 -2.31
CA VAL A 157 -15.20 -5.26 -2.57
C VAL A 157 -16.66 -4.86 -2.72
N ARG A 158 -16.98 -3.63 -2.36
CA ARG A 158 -18.36 -3.11 -2.36
C ARG A 158 -18.46 -1.75 -3.03
N CYS A 159 -19.40 -1.63 -3.97
CA CYS A 159 -19.83 -0.35 -4.52
C CYS A 159 -21.36 -0.23 -4.38
N GLY A 160 -21.82 0.61 -3.45
CA GLY A 160 -23.24 0.76 -3.15
C GLY A 160 -23.82 -0.52 -2.58
N ASN A 161 -24.66 -1.21 -3.35
CA ASN A 161 -25.30 -2.47 -2.97
C ASN A 161 -24.83 -3.67 -3.80
N VAL A 162 -23.82 -3.50 -4.65
CA VAL A 162 -23.23 -4.58 -5.45
C VAL A 162 -21.81 -4.87 -5.00
N PHE A 163 -21.42 -6.12 -5.19
CA PHE A 163 -20.18 -6.69 -4.70
C PHE A 163 -19.36 -7.31 -5.83
N GLY A 164 -18.05 -7.33 -5.63
CA GLY A 164 -17.10 -8.02 -6.50
C GLY A 164 -16.03 -8.72 -5.67
N VAL A 165 -15.22 -9.53 -6.35
CA VAL A 165 -14.13 -10.28 -5.71
C VAL A 165 -12.81 -9.91 -6.37
N ALA A 166 -11.80 -9.61 -5.54
CA ALA A 166 -10.41 -9.47 -5.97
C ALA A 166 -9.53 -10.51 -5.25
N ALA A 167 -8.35 -10.78 -5.78
CA ALA A 167 -7.29 -11.45 -5.04
C ALA A 167 -6.62 -10.45 -4.08
N GLN A 168 -5.90 -10.95 -3.08
CA GLN A 168 -5.23 -10.13 -2.08
C GLN A 168 -4.22 -9.12 -2.67
N ASP A 169 -3.69 -9.38 -3.87
CA ASP A 169 -2.79 -8.48 -4.61
C ASP A 169 -3.51 -7.33 -5.34
N GLY A 170 -4.84 -7.25 -5.21
CA GLY A 170 -5.71 -6.27 -5.86
C GLY A 170 -6.19 -6.69 -7.26
N ARG A 171 -5.79 -7.85 -7.78
CA ARG A 171 -6.23 -8.31 -9.10
C ARG A 171 -7.73 -8.66 -9.09
N PRO A 172 -8.53 -8.16 -10.03
CA PRO A 172 -9.96 -8.46 -10.08
C PRO A 172 -10.19 -9.93 -10.48
N ILE A 173 -11.04 -10.63 -9.73
CA ILE A 173 -11.49 -12.01 -10.01
C ILE A 173 -12.89 -12.02 -10.63
N SER A 174 -13.71 -11.03 -10.29
CA SER A 174 -15.04 -10.83 -10.88
C SER A 174 -15.32 -9.36 -11.15
N ASN A 175 -16.36 -9.07 -11.93
CA ASN A 175 -16.95 -7.72 -11.98
C ASN A 175 -17.69 -7.41 -10.67
N ILE A 176 -17.96 -6.13 -10.40
CA ILE A 176 -18.76 -5.66 -9.26
C ILE A 176 -20.24 -5.64 -9.64
N THR A 177 -20.86 -6.82 -9.69
CA THR A 177 -22.27 -6.99 -10.09
C THR A 177 -23.04 -7.94 -9.20
N PHE A 178 -22.38 -8.59 -8.24
CA PHE A 178 -22.98 -9.64 -7.43
C PHE A 178 -23.78 -9.10 -6.25
N GLN A 179 -24.72 -9.91 -5.79
CA GLN A 179 -25.22 -9.80 -4.42
C GLN A 179 -24.14 -10.26 -3.43
N GLU A 180 -24.21 -9.79 -2.19
CA GLU A 180 -23.20 -10.10 -1.15
C GLU A 180 -23.01 -11.62 -0.96
N ALA A 181 -24.12 -12.37 -0.87
CA ALA A 181 -24.09 -13.82 -0.67
C ALA A 181 -23.43 -14.56 -1.84
N GLU A 182 -23.62 -14.11 -3.08
CA GLU A 182 -23.02 -14.71 -4.27
C GLU A 182 -21.50 -14.49 -4.28
N ALA A 183 -21.06 -13.26 -3.98
CA ALA A 183 -19.64 -12.92 -3.90
C ALA A 183 -18.92 -13.70 -2.78
N ARG A 184 -19.55 -13.82 -1.60
CA ARG A 184 -19.02 -14.63 -0.49
C ARG A 184 -18.96 -16.12 -0.83
N ASN A 185 -19.97 -16.65 -1.53
CA ASN A 185 -19.96 -18.04 -1.98
C ASN A 185 -18.82 -18.28 -2.99
N LEU A 186 -18.57 -17.34 -3.91
CA LEU A 186 -17.43 -17.43 -4.83
C LEU A 186 -16.11 -17.47 -4.04
N ILE A 187 -15.91 -16.59 -3.07
CA ILE A 187 -14.72 -16.59 -2.20
C ILE A 187 -14.56 -17.94 -1.47
N HIS A 188 -15.65 -18.50 -0.94
CA HIS A 188 -15.63 -19.80 -0.28
C HIS A 188 -15.15 -20.91 -1.23
N ILE A 189 -15.71 -20.99 -2.44
CA ILE A 189 -15.30 -21.96 -3.47
C ILE A 189 -13.82 -21.76 -3.85
N LEU A 190 -13.37 -20.52 -3.97
CA LEU A 190 -11.98 -20.21 -4.34
C LEU A 190 -10.97 -20.58 -3.24
N ASN A 191 -11.35 -20.50 -1.96
CA ASN A 191 -10.49 -20.86 -0.83
C ASN A 191 -10.45 -22.38 -0.57
N HIS A 192 -11.55 -23.10 -0.80
CA HIS A 192 -11.69 -24.51 -0.40
C HIS A 192 -11.85 -25.49 -1.58
N GLY A 193 -11.91 -24.99 -2.81
CA GLY A 193 -12.33 -25.78 -3.97
C GLY A 193 -13.84 -26.05 -3.96
N ILE A 194 -14.35 -26.74 -4.99
CA ILE A 194 -15.73 -27.24 -4.97
C ILE A 194 -15.80 -28.33 -3.88
N THR A 195 -16.23 -27.97 -2.68
CA THR A 195 -16.77 -28.96 -1.75
C THR A 195 -18.06 -29.46 -2.36
N ASN A 196 -18.07 -30.68 -2.91
CA ASN A 196 -19.28 -31.36 -3.36
C ASN A 196 -20.31 -31.36 -2.20
N VAL A 197 -21.24 -30.42 -2.24
CA VAL A 197 -22.42 -30.46 -1.38
C VAL A 197 -23.26 -31.63 -1.90
N LYS A 198 -23.37 -32.64 -1.04
CA LYS A 198 -24.16 -33.86 -1.16
C LYS A 198 -25.34 -33.75 -2.12
N GLU A 199 -25.40 -34.69 -3.06
CA GLU A 199 -26.66 -35.10 -3.69
C GLU A 199 -27.65 -35.48 -2.59
N GLU A 200 -28.59 -34.58 -2.28
CA GLU A 200 -29.79 -34.94 -1.56
C GLU A 200 -30.71 -35.71 -2.50
N LYS A 201 -30.90 -36.99 -2.13
CA LYS A 201 -31.85 -37.92 -2.71
C LYS A 201 -33.25 -37.30 -2.82
N SER A 202 -33.90 -37.52 -3.96
CA SER A 202 -35.37 -37.49 -4.03
C SER A 202 -35.90 -38.38 -5.16
N CYS A 203 -36.71 -39.36 -4.75
CA CYS A 203 -37.67 -40.17 -5.53
C CYS A 203 -37.06 -41.11 -6.58
N VAL A 204 -37.27 -42.42 -6.55
CA VAL A 204 -38.58 -43.08 -6.56
C VAL A 204 -38.52 -44.39 -5.77
N GLN A 205 -39.34 -44.50 -4.72
CA GLN A 205 -39.97 -45.76 -4.37
C GLN A 205 -41.31 -45.82 -5.10
N ASN A 206 -41.57 -46.94 -5.76
CA ASN A 206 -42.88 -47.63 -5.85
C ASN A 206 -42.91 -48.57 -7.07
N PRO A 207 -43.77 -49.59 -7.06
CA PRO A 207 -44.18 -50.50 -5.99
C PRO A 207 -43.64 -51.93 -6.19
#